data_AF-A0A9P7JL04-F1
#
_entry.id   AF-A0A9P7JL04-F1
#
_cell.length_a   1.000
_cell.length_b   1.000
_cell.length_c   1.000
_cell.angle_alpha   90.00
_cell.angle_beta   90.00
_cell.angle_gamma   90.00
#
_symmetry.space_group_name_H-M   'P 1'
#
loop_
_entity.id
_entity.type
_entity.pdbx_description
1 polymer ?
#
loop_
_entity_poly.entity_id
_entity_poly.type
_entity_poly.pdbx_seq_one_letter_code
_entity_poly.pdbx_strand_id
1 'polypeptide(L)'
;MSNLSDVQLAALKAAQDILDNAGLSPLDLNTDLPSSHDVSPAASSVSVQQPVIPSPEVMAACYCPQPARLFTIDEIAQGCNKVNHETSVDAIIEHPLGVIVEYPQTGSAPGHAVAHIFHINPDPKSFIHPKSNLQYSLGDYHNGRQNAWCFLLKDPFGKSVLCSKLRTSCKGLKLCSARTDDCLPHDYVDRHSFNTTSPLSYSNSPQTEAQKEVFLKTLNFFCAVKDKGYSLSFESNPDDSTNELLMYHTSESADSDSDSESEFDVDALSSRRKWKRKMCKGNLVMHIDRFNQPFIQCKYFSMPTQHAHLVLRNLQEFDIPYLQALLENNQQCIFQFEEIARAHGYGPLAPCTFMASPVEQKQLCFKCFSSLLLRLEWKLADATPHWLVLDSGFMQELRCVLGWSPTIDFDPHLEDLHPSLGNLDHVR
;
A
#
# COMPACT_ATOMS: atom_id res chain seq x y z
N MET A 1 -8.35 19.94 -33.51
CA MET A 1 -8.53 18.52 -33.19
C MET A 1 -7.42 17.77 -33.88
N SER A 2 -6.45 17.26 -33.12
CA SER A 2 -5.29 16.55 -33.67
C SER A 2 -5.77 15.21 -34.24
N ASN A 3 -5.46 14.93 -35.51
CA ASN A 3 -5.78 13.64 -36.12
C ASN A 3 -4.91 12.56 -35.47
N LEU A 4 -5.56 11.58 -34.85
CA LEU A 4 -4.90 10.39 -34.31
C LEU A 4 -4.34 9.56 -35.47
N SER A 5 -3.21 8.90 -35.25
CA SER A 5 -2.68 7.94 -36.20
C SER A 5 -3.54 6.66 -36.25
N ASP A 6 -3.47 5.91 -37.35
CA ASP A 6 -4.22 4.65 -37.50
C ASP A 6 -3.90 3.65 -36.37
N VAL A 7 -2.67 3.65 -35.86
CA VAL A 7 -2.24 2.82 -34.74
C VAL A 7 -2.92 3.24 -33.44
N GLN A 8 -3.04 4.55 -33.19
CA GLN A 8 -3.74 5.07 -32.02
C GLN A 8 -5.25 4.80 -32.10
N LEU A 9 -5.82 4.88 -33.30
CA LEU A 9 -7.23 4.58 -33.53
C LEU A 9 -7.53 3.08 -33.30
N ALA A 10 -6.64 2.20 -33.77
CA ALA A 10 -6.74 0.76 -33.53
C ALA A 10 -6.60 0.41 -32.04
N ALA A 11 -5.67 1.05 -31.33
CA ALA A 11 -5.49 0.87 -29.90
C ALA A 11 -6.71 1.34 -29.09
N LEU A 12 -7.28 2.50 -29.44
CA LEU A 12 -8.52 3.00 -28.83
C LEU A 12 -9.68 2.05 -29.05
N LYS A 13 -9.81 1.49 -30.25
CA LYS A 13 -10.86 0.52 -30.56
C LYS A 13 -10.70 -0.77 -29.75
N ALA A 14 -9.48 -1.30 -29.65
CA ALA A 14 -9.21 -2.48 -28.83
C ALA A 14 -9.49 -2.23 -27.33
N ALA A 15 -9.15 -1.04 -26.83
CA ALA A 15 -9.47 -0.66 -25.46
C ALA A 15 -10.99 -0.53 -25.23
N GLN A 16 -11.71 0.06 -26.19
CA GLN A 16 -13.17 0.16 -26.17
C GLN A 16 -13.82 -1.24 -26.14
N ASP A 17 -13.36 -2.16 -26.99
CA ASP A 17 -13.86 -3.54 -27.03
C ASP A 17 -13.60 -4.28 -25.70
N ILE A 18 -12.47 -4.05 -25.02
CA ILE A 18 -12.20 -4.61 -23.68
C ILE A 18 -13.18 -4.06 -22.65
N LEU A 19 -13.43 -2.75 -22.66
CA LEU A 19 -14.33 -2.10 -21.72
C LEU A 19 -15.79 -2.55 -21.93
N ASP A 20 -16.23 -2.66 -23.18
CA ASP A 20 -17.57 -3.14 -23.51
C ASP A 20 -17.75 -4.60 -23.09
N ASN A 21 -16.74 -5.46 -23.29
CA ASN A 21 -16.76 -6.86 -22.82
C ASN A 21 -16.75 -6.98 -21.29
N ALA A 22 -16.21 -5.98 -20.58
CA ALA A 22 -16.23 -5.90 -19.12
C ALA A 22 -17.55 -5.30 -18.57
N GLY A 23 -18.48 -4.90 -19.43
CA GLY A 23 -19.73 -4.24 -19.03
C GLY A 23 -19.54 -2.79 -18.56
N LEU A 24 -18.50 -2.12 -19.05
CA LEU A 24 -18.14 -0.74 -18.69
C LEU A 24 -18.28 0.20 -19.89
N SER A 25 -19.39 0.09 -20.63
CA SER A 25 -19.57 0.89 -21.83
C SER A 25 -19.80 2.38 -21.47
N PRO A 26 -19.18 3.35 -22.17
CA PRO A 26 -19.38 4.78 -21.93
C PRO A 26 -20.83 5.25 -22.10
N LEU A 27 -21.65 4.49 -22.82
CA LEU A 27 -23.06 4.75 -23.02
C LEU A 27 -23.88 4.57 -21.73
N ASP A 28 -23.43 3.71 -20.82
CA ASP A 28 -24.12 3.47 -19.54
C ASP A 28 -23.88 4.61 -18.53
N LEU A 29 -22.85 5.44 -18.73
CA LEU A 29 -22.48 6.55 -17.84
C LEU A 29 -23.22 7.86 -18.13
N ASN A 30 -23.99 7.96 -19.22
CA ASN A 30 -24.69 9.20 -19.62
C ASN A 30 -26.21 9.19 -19.39
N THR A 31 -26.74 8.21 -18.65
CA THR A 31 -28.18 8.08 -18.42
C THR A 31 -28.63 8.80 -17.15
N ASP A 32 -28.43 10.11 -17.08
CA ASP A 32 -29.06 10.97 -16.05
C ASP A 32 -29.43 12.33 -16.63
N LEU A 33 -30.49 12.35 -17.45
CA LEU A 33 -31.23 13.58 -17.79
C LEU A 33 -32.70 13.21 -18.09
N PRO A 34 -33.68 13.69 -17.31
CA PRO A 34 -35.09 13.41 -17.55
C PRO A 34 -35.60 14.31 -18.67
N SER A 35 -35.73 13.77 -19.88
CA SER A 35 -36.45 14.41 -20.98
C SER A 35 -37.76 13.67 -21.24
N SER A 36 -38.85 14.28 -20.80
CA SER A 36 -40.22 13.88 -21.06
C SER A 36 -40.58 14.16 -22.53
N HIS A 37 -40.64 13.12 -23.36
CA HIS A 37 -41.42 13.16 -24.60
C HIS A 37 -42.03 11.79 -24.93
N ASP A 38 -43.36 11.80 -25.05
CA ASP A 38 -44.22 10.75 -25.58
C ASP A 38 -43.77 10.29 -26.98
N VAL A 39 -43.44 9.01 -27.12
CA VAL A 39 -43.49 8.31 -28.42
C VAL A 39 -43.98 6.87 -28.22
N SER A 40 -44.99 6.49 -29.00
CA SER A 40 -45.65 5.18 -29.07
C SER A 40 -44.72 4.02 -29.47
N PRO A 41 -45.09 2.76 -29.14
CA PRO A 41 -44.17 1.63 -29.24
C PRO A 41 -44.16 1.04 -30.65
N ALA A 42 -42.99 1.03 -31.29
CA ALA A 42 -42.68 0.09 -32.36
C ALA A 42 -41.99 -1.13 -31.72
N ALA A 43 -42.54 -2.31 -31.99
CA ALA A 43 -42.07 -3.58 -31.45
C ALA A 43 -40.67 -3.92 -31.99
N SER A 44 -39.64 -3.60 -31.21
CA SER A 44 -38.30 -4.17 -31.36
C SER A 44 -38.19 -5.39 -30.45
N SER A 45 -37.97 -6.54 -31.06
CA SER A 45 -37.69 -7.81 -30.40
C SER A 45 -36.46 -7.67 -29.49
N VAL A 46 -36.70 -7.57 -28.19
CA VAL A 46 -35.67 -7.66 -27.14
C VAL A 46 -35.10 -9.07 -27.19
N SER A 47 -33.91 -9.20 -27.77
CA SER A 47 -33.08 -10.38 -27.57
C SER A 47 -32.65 -10.38 -26.12
N VAL A 48 -33.25 -11.26 -25.31
CA VAL A 48 -32.87 -11.52 -23.93
C VAL A 48 -31.41 -11.95 -23.93
N GLN A 49 -30.49 -11.02 -23.65
CA GLN A 49 -29.10 -11.35 -23.40
C GLN A 49 -29.07 -12.18 -22.12
N GLN A 50 -28.62 -13.43 -22.22
CA GLN A 50 -28.41 -14.28 -21.07
C GLN A 50 -27.45 -13.57 -20.10
N PRO A 51 -27.71 -13.59 -18.78
CA PRO A 51 -26.83 -13.00 -17.81
C PRO A 51 -25.44 -13.62 -17.97
N VAL A 52 -24.45 -12.77 -18.23
CA VAL A 52 -23.03 -13.17 -18.30
C VAL A 52 -22.66 -13.66 -16.91
N ILE A 53 -22.46 -14.98 -16.78
CA ILE A 53 -21.99 -15.57 -15.53
C ILE A 53 -20.54 -15.09 -15.33
N PRO A 54 -20.23 -14.40 -14.23
CA PRO A 54 -18.87 -13.94 -13.96
C PRO A 54 -17.90 -15.13 -13.97
N SER A 55 -16.66 -14.90 -14.40
CA SER A 55 -15.67 -15.97 -14.45
C SER A 55 -15.51 -16.61 -13.06
N PRO A 56 -15.17 -17.91 -12.97
CA PRO A 56 -14.97 -18.59 -11.70
C PRO A 56 -13.99 -17.87 -10.76
N GLU A 57 -12.99 -17.19 -11.31
CA GLU A 57 -12.00 -16.40 -10.57
C GLU A 57 -12.62 -15.16 -9.92
N VAL A 58 -13.52 -14.46 -10.62
CA VAL A 58 -14.24 -13.29 -10.09
C VAL A 58 -15.22 -13.73 -9.00
N MET A 59 -15.93 -14.84 -9.21
CA MET A 59 -16.81 -15.41 -8.18
C MET A 59 -16.04 -15.88 -6.95
N ALA A 60 -14.84 -16.45 -7.14
CA ALA A 60 -13.97 -16.87 -6.04
C ALA A 60 -13.44 -15.66 -5.23
N ALA A 61 -13.11 -14.55 -5.90
CA ALA A 61 -12.63 -13.33 -5.25
C ALA A 61 -13.72 -12.56 -4.47
N CYS A 62 -14.98 -12.73 -4.84
CA CYS A 62 -16.12 -12.08 -4.18
C CYS A 62 -16.88 -13.02 -3.22
N TYR A 63 -16.33 -14.18 -2.89
CA TYR A 63 -17.00 -15.14 -2.03
C TYR A 63 -17.03 -14.64 -0.58
N CYS A 64 -18.24 -14.34 -0.08
CA CYS A 64 -18.49 -14.05 1.32
C CYS A 64 -19.03 -15.32 2.01
N PRO A 65 -18.24 -15.99 2.88
CA PRO A 65 -18.71 -17.16 3.60
C PRO A 65 -19.89 -16.82 4.52
N GLN A 66 -20.91 -17.67 4.56
CA GLN A 66 -21.97 -17.58 5.57
C GLN A 66 -21.36 -17.75 6.98
N PRO A 67 -21.95 -17.17 8.03
CA PRO A 67 -21.50 -17.44 9.39
C PRO A 67 -21.54 -18.94 9.72
N ALA A 68 -20.53 -19.42 10.44
CA ALA A 68 -20.44 -20.81 10.86
C ALA A 68 -21.63 -21.18 11.75
N ARG A 69 -22.23 -22.32 11.42
CA ARG A 69 -23.37 -22.86 12.14
C ARG A 69 -22.87 -23.62 13.36
N LEU A 70 -23.38 -23.30 14.55
CA LEU A 70 -23.12 -24.08 15.75
C LEU A 70 -23.74 -25.48 15.62
N PHE A 71 -23.05 -26.47 16.18
CA PHE A 71 -23.66 -27.80 16.34
C PHE A 71 -24.78 -27.74 17.38
N THR A 72 -25.89 -28.41 17.09
CA THR A 72 -26.98 -28.57 18.05
C THR A 72 -26.61 -29.57 19.14
N ILE A 73 -27.33 -29.53 20.27
CA ILE A 73 -27.11 -30.46 21.38
C ILE A 73 -27.25 -31.92 20.91
N ASP A 74 -28.21 -32.20 20.05
CA ASP A 74 -28.44 -33.54 19.50
C ASP A 74 -27.31 -33.99 18.58
N GLU A 75 -26.81 -33.09 17.72
CA GLU A 75 -25.64 -33.35 16.87
C GLU A 75 -24.39 -33.65 17.72
N ILE A 76 -24.17 -32.90 18.80
CA ILE A 76 -23.07 -33.13 19.73
C ILE A 76 -23.23 -34.48 20.45
N ALA A 77 -24.44 -34.81 20.91
CA ALA A 77 -24.74 -36.08 21.57
C ALA A 77 -24.51 -37.29 20.64
N GLN A 78 -24.79 -37.13 19.35
CA GLN A 78 -24.51 -38.13 18.30
C GLN A 78 -23.02 -38.16 17.89
N GLY A 79 -22.22 -37.20 18.36
CA GLY A 79 -20.82 -37.07 18.00
C GLY A 79 -20.57 -36.54 16.60
N CYS A 80 -21.55 -35.86 15.99
CA CYS A 80 -21.43 -35.24 14.67
C CYS A 80 -20.36 -34.12 14.66
N ASN A 81 -20.04 -33.54 15.81
CA ASN A 81 -19.02 -32.50 15.94
C ASN A 81 -17.60 -33.06 16.19
N LYS A 82 -17.43 -34.39 16.24
CA LYS A 82 -16.12 -35.01 16.48
C LYS A 82 -15.30 -35.01 15.21
N VAL A 83 -14.07 -34.51 15.28
CA VAL A 83 -13.09 -34.63 14.19
C VAL A 83 -12.37 -35.97 14.31
N ASN A 84 -11.94 -36.34 15.51
CA ASN A 84 -11.39 -37.64 15.85
C ASN A 84 -11.80 -38.01 17.30
N HIS A 85 -11.19 -39.02 17.90
CA HIS A 85 -11.54 -39.46 19.26
C HIS A 85 -11.16 -38.44 20.34
N GLU A 86 -10.20 -37.55 20.08
CA GLU A 86 -9.63 -36.61 21.05
C GLU A 86 -10.12 -35.17 20.84
N THR A 87 -10.59 -34.84 19.64
CA THR A 87 -10.90 -33.45 19.25
C THR A 87 -12.28 -33.34 18.63
N SER A 88 -12.97 -32.28 19.04
CA SER A 88 -14.26 -31.85 18.53
C SER A 88 -14.20 -30.40 18.08
N VAL A 89 -15.21 -29.98 17.34
CA VAL A 89 -15.44 -28.60 16.91
C VAL A 89 -16.76 -28.10 17.46
N ASP A 90 -16.93 -26.79 17.51
CA ASP A 90 -18.12 -26.12 18.07
C ASP A 90 -19.04 -25.60 16.97
N ALA A 91 -18.46 -25.25 15.82
CA ALA A 91 -19.19 -24.78 14.65
C ALA A 91 -18.66 -25.41 13.36
N ILE A 92 -19.49 -25.35 12.31
CA ILE A 92 -19.20 -25.87 11.00
C ILE A 92 -19.64 -24.88 9.92
N ILE A 93 -18.85 -24.81 8.85
CA ILE A 93 -19.16 -24.05 7.65
C ILE A 93 -18.75 -24.87 6.43
N GLU A 94 -19.63 -24.89 5.44
CA GLU A 94 -19.41 -25.56 4.17
C GLU A 94 -19.18 -24.54 3.07
N HIS A 95 -18.15 -24.80 2.26
CA HIS A 95 -17.68 -23.96 1.18
C HIS A 95 -17.96 -24.64 -0.16
N PRO A 96 -18.58 -23.94 -1.13
CA PRO A 96 -18.79 -24.48 -2.47
C PRO A 96 -17.49 -24.83 -3.20
N LEU A 97 -17.62 -25.57 -4.30
CA LEU A 97 -16.47 -25.96 -5.12
C LEU A 97 -15.74 -24.73 -5.69
N GLY A 98 -14.41 -24.69 -5.55
CA GLY A 98 -13.56 -23.68 -6.17
C GLY A 98 -13.53 -22.32 -5.47
N VAL A 99 -14.23 -22.14 -4.35
CA VAL A 99 -14.18 -20.87 -3.61
C VAL A 99 -12.87 -20.70 -2.89
N ILE A 100 -12.39 -19.45 -2.83
CA ILE A 100 -11.25 -19.03 -2.02
C ILE A 100 -11.81 -18.36 -0.77
N VAL A 101 -11.31 -18.77 0.40
CA VAL A 101 -11.74 -18.22 1.68
C VAL A 101 -10.65 -17.32 2.21
N GLU A 102 -10.98 -16.04 2.26
CA GLU A 102 -10.23 -15.04 2.97
C GLU A 102 -10.69 -15.02 4.45
N TYR A 103 -9.76 -15.11 5.41
CA TYR A 103 -9.96 -14.99 6.86
C TYR A 103 -11.02 -15.95 7.37
N PRO A 104 -10.74 -17.28 7.32
CA PRO A 104 -11.69 -18.25 7.81
C PRO A 104 -12.08 -17.93 9.25
N GLN A 105 -13.39 -17.95 9.52
CA GLN A 105 -13.96 -17.75 10.84
C GLN A 105 -13.23 -18.61 11.89
N THR A 106 -12.84 -18.01 13.01
CA THR A 106 -12.20 -18.74 14.11
C THR A 106 -13.13 -18.86 15.32
N GLY A 107 -12.76 -19.72 16.27
CA GLY A 107 -13.51 -19.86 17.51
C GLY A 107 -13.48 -18.57 18.33
N SER A 108 -14.59 -18.25 18.99
CA SER A 108 -14.78 -17.00 19.72
C SER A 108 -14.15 -16.93 21.10
N ALA A 109 -13.62 -18.05 21.57
CA ALA A 109 -12.97 -18.18 22.86
C ALA A 109 -11.83 -19.19 22.77
N PRO A 110 -10.86 -19.15 23.69
CA PRO A 110 -9.83 -20.18 23.77
C PRO A 110 -10.44 -21.58 23.86
N GLY A 111 -10.03 -22.46 22.95
CA GLY A 111 -10.56 -23.82 22.86
C GLY A 111 -11.76 -24.00 21.94
N HIS A 112 -12.43 -22.91 21.52
CA HIS A 112 -13.46 -23.00 20.49
C HIS A 112 -12.82 -23.26 19.13
N ALA A 113 -13.39 -24.17 18.36
CA ALA A 113 -12.90 -24.55 17.04
C ALA A 113 -14.03 -24.55 16.00
N VAL A 114 -13.73 -24.04 14.81
CA VAL A 114 -14.64 -24.01 13.67
C VAL A 114 -14.12 -24.94 12.59
N ALA A 115 -14.98 -25.83 12.09
CA ALA A 115 -14.66 -26.70 10.96
C ALA A 115 -15.05 -26.04 9.64
N HIS A 116 -14.08 -25.86 8.75
CA HIS A 116 -14.29 -25.43 7.37
C HIS A 116 -14.21 -26.63 6.43
N ILE A 117 -15.31 -26.95 5.76
CA ILE A 117 -15.41 -28.07 4.81
C ILE A 117 -15.45 -27.50 3.40
N PHE A 118 -14.46 -27.86 2.58
CA PHE A 118 -14.37 -27.45 1.19
C PHE A 118 -14.80 -28.59 0.28
N HIS A 119 -15.75 -28.30 -0.62
CA HIS A 119 -16.08 -29.23 -1.70
C HIS A 119 -14.95 -29.22 -2.74
N ILE A 120 -14.53 -30.42 -3.16
CA ILE A 120 -13.46 -30.63 -4.13
C ILE A 120 -13.96 -31.41 -5.34
N ASN A 121 -13.35 -31.17 -6.50
CA ASN A 121 -13.59 -31.99 -7.67
C ASN A 121 -12.76 -33.27 -7.55
N PRO A 122 -13.38 -34.47 -7.61
CA PRO A 122 -12.65 -35.73 -7.51
C PRO A 122 -11.82 -36.06 -8.74
N ASP A 123 -12.03 -35.38 -9.88
CA ASP A 123 -11.22 -35.59 -11.08
C ASP A 123 -9.76 -35.15 -10.85
N PRO A 124 -8.77 -36.06 -10.92
CA PRO A 124 -7.37 -35.73 -10.70
C PRO A 124 -6.83 -34.59 -11.57
N LYS A 125 -7.39 -34.37 -12.76
CA LYS A 125 -6.96 -33.29 -13.67
C LYS A 125 -7.40 -31.90 -13.22
N SER A 126 -8.45 -31.83 -12.42
CA SER A 126 -9.04 -30.58 -11.92
C SER A 126 -9.02 -30.50 -10.40
N PHE A 127 -8.36 -31.45 -9.73
CA PHE A 127 -8.21 -31.46 -8.28
C PHE A 127 -7.33 -30.29 -7.85
N ILE A 128 -7.95 -29.35 -7.14
CA ILE A 128 -7.26 -28.27 -6.44
C ILE A 128 -7.28 -28.61 -4.97
N HIS A 129 -6.08 -28.69 -4.38
CA HIS A 129 -5.96 -28.99 -2.96
C HIS A 129 -6.59 -27.84 -2.14
N PRO A 130 -7.50 -28.08 -1.19
CA PRO A 130 -8.18 -27.02 -0.43
C PRO A 130 -7.25 -26.05 0.30
N LYS A 131 -6.03 -26.50 0.63
CA LYS A 131 -4.95 -25.64 1.15
C LYS A 131 -4.68 -24.43 0.25
N SER A 132 -4.78 -24.58 -1.07
CA SER A 132 -4.60 -23.50 -2.04
C SER A 132 -5.79 -22.53 -2.09
N ASN A 133 -6.93 -22.91 -1.49
CA ASN A 133 -8.13 -22.08 -1.41
C ASN A 133 -8.16 -21.24 -0.12
N LEU A 134 -7.10 -21.28 0.68
CA LEU A 134 -6.93 -20.41 1.85
C LEU A 134 -5.92 -19.33 1.49
N GLN A 135 -6.37 -18.08 1.42
CA GLN A 135 -5.52 -16.97 0.95
C GLN A 135 -4.53 -16.45 2.01
N TYR A 136 -4.70 -16.85 3.27
CA TYR A 136 -3.80 -16.44 4.35
C TYR A 136 -2.65 -17.39 4.58
N SER A 137 -1.57 -16.80 5.07
CA SER A 137 -0.31 -17.47 5.35
C SER A 137 -0.50 -18.59 6.36
N LEU A 138 -0.62 -19.81 5.86
CA LEU A 138 -0.41 -21.00 6.66
C LEU A 138 1.04 -20.98 7.15
N GLY A 139 1.21 -21.09 8.46
CA GLY A 139 2.49 -21.11 9.16
C GLY A 139 3.36 -22.28 8.72
N ASP A 140 4.68 -22.11 8.91
CA ASP A 140 5.69 -23.08 8.45
C ASP A 140 5.75 -24.34 9.31
N TYR A 141 4.99 -24.40 10.41
CA TYR A 141 4.88 -25.61 11.23
C TYR A 141 4.04 -26.66 10.51
N HIS A 142 4.64 -27.79 10.16
CA HIS A 142 3.97 -28.85 9.41
C HIS A 142 4.22 -30.20 10.09
N ASN A 143 3.38 -30.55 11.06
CA ASN A 143 3.29 -31.94 11.50
C ASN A 143 2.18 -32.63 10.71
N GLY A 144 2.59 -33.55 9.84
CA GLY A 144 1.70 -34.42 9.08
C GLY A 144 1.50 -35.77 9.79
N ARG A 145 0.27 -36.28 9.81
CA ARG A 145 -0.02 -37.70 10.08
C ARG A 145 -0.84 -38.24 8.93
N GLN A 146 -0.40 -39.33 8.33
CA GLN A 146 -1.20 -40.06 7.34
C GLN A 146 -2.17 -41.01 8.05
N ASN A 147 -3.20 -41.44 7.32
CA ASN A 147 -4.14 -42.47 7.76
C ASN A 147 -4.88 -42.16 9.08
N ALA A 148 -5.24 -40.90 9.29
CA ALA A 148 -6.03 -40.47 10.44
C ALA A 148 -7.53 -40.59 10.12
N TRP A 149 -8.31 -41.27 10.97
CA TRP A 149 -9.76 -41.27 10.85
C TRP A 149 -10.34 -39.89 11.13
N CYS A 150 -11.16 -39.38 10.21
CA CYS A 150 -11.95 -38.18 10.37
C CYS A 150 -13.43 -38.57 10.54
N PHE A 151 -14.00 -38.33 11.72
CA PHE A 151 -15.41 -38.62 11.97
C PHE A 151 -16.36 -37.56 11.40
N LEU A 152 -15.84 -36.35 11.17
CA LEU A 152 -16.60 -35.22 10.65
C LEU A 152 -16.93 -35.38 9.16
N LEU A 153 -15.98 -35.88 8.38
CA LEU A 153 -16.15 -36.13 6.95
C LEU A 153 -16.75 -37.52 6.75
N LYS A 154 -17.79 -37.60 5.93
CA LYS A 154 -18.46 -38.86 5.58
C LYS A 154 -18.32 -39.16 4.09
N ASP A 155 -18.19 -40.44 3.77
CA ASP A 155 -18.33 -40.94 2.41
C ASP A 155 -19.81 -40.94 1.97
N PRO A 156 -20.11 -41.24 0.69
CA PRO A 156 -21.49 -41.33 0.21
C PRO A 156 -22.38 -42.36 0.94
N PHE A 157 -21.77 -43.27 1.72
CA PHE A 157 -22.47 -44.28 2.52
C PHE A 157 -22.60 -43.86 3.99
N GLY A 158 -22.23 -42.63 4.34
CA GLY A 158 -22.29 -42.10 5.70
C GLY A 158 -21.16 -42.61 6.63
N LYS A 159 -20.16 -43.32 6.10
CA LYS A 159 -19.03 -43.83 6.89
C LYS A 159 -17.94 -42.78 6.99
N SER A 160 -17.26 -42.78 8.13
CA SER A 160 -16.10 -41.93 8.38
C SER A 160 -14.99 -42.23 7.38
N VAL A 161 -14.20 -41.23 7.02
CA VAL A 161 -13.14 -41.37 6.01
C VAL A 161 -11.75 -41.33 6.62
N LEU A 162 -10.80 -41.95 5.91
CA LEU A 162 -9.38 -41.91 6.25
C LEU A 162 -8.74 -40.69 5.58
N CYS A 163 -8.05 -39.86 6.35
CA CYS A 163 -7.50 -38.60 5.89
C CYS A 163 -6.00 -38.47 6.17
N SER A 164 -5.35 -37.63 5.37
CA SER A 164 -4.06 -37.04 5.71
C SER A 164 -4.31 -35.80 6.57
N LYS A 165 -3.79 -35.80 7.80
CA LYS A 165 -3.88 -34.66 8.73
C LYS A 165 -2.63 -33.81 8.61
N LEU A 166 -2.82 -32.53 8.30
CA LEU A 166 -1.78 -31.51 8.38
C LEU A 166 -2.14 -30.55 9.52
N ARG A 167 -1.18 -30.30 10.43
CA ARG A 167 -1.32 -29.25 11.45
C ARG A 167 -0.44 -28.07 11.09
N THR A 168 -1.04 -26.90 10.96
CA THR A 168 -0.35 -25.61 10.74
C THR A 168 -0.82 -24.59 11.77
N SER A 169 0.01 -23.56 12.03
CA SER A 169 -0.44 -22.35 12.74
C SER A 169 -0.89 -21.31 11.72
N CYS A 170 -1.71 -20.35 12.12
CA CYS A 170 -1.90 -19.12 11.34
C CYS A 170 -0.66 -18.24 11.56
N LYS A 171 -0.08 -17.63 10.51
CA LYS A 171 0.98 -16.61 10.73
C LYS A 171 0.44 -15.30 11.32
N GLY A 172 -0.87 -15.21 11.53
CA GLY A 172 -1.55 -14.06 12.11
C GLY A 172 -1.96 -13.02 11.07
N LEU A 173 -2.13 -11.80 11.55
CA LEU A 173 -2.47 -10.62 10.77
C LEU A 173 -1.54 -9.48 11.17
N LYS A 174 -1.01 -8.75 10.20
CA LYS A 174 -0.29 -7.50 10.48
C LYS A 174 -1.32 -6.39 10.64
N LEU A 175 -1.44 -5.87 11.85
CA LEU A 175 -2.27 -4.70 12.16
C LEU A 175 -1.36 -3.49 12.34
N CYS A 176 -1.85 -2.31 11.94
CA CYS A 176 -1.14 -1.08 12.26
C CYS A 176 -1.13 -0.85 13.78
N SER A 177 0.04 -0.56 14.35
CA SER A 177 0.19 -0.24 15.77
C SER A 177 -0.52 1.04 16.21
N ALA A 178 -0.84 1.93 15.28
CA ALA A 178 -1.61 3.16 15.53
C ALA A 178 -3.14 2.91 15.61
N ARG A 179 -3.58 1.66 15.52
CA ARG A 179 -4.98 1.30 15.73
C ARG A 179 -5.29 1.32 17.22
N THR A 180 -6.18 2.21 17.63
CA THR A 180 -6.53 2.46 19.04
C THR A 180 -7.65 1.57 19.57
N ASP A 181 -8.36 0.87 18.68
CA ASP A 181 -9.40 -0.07 19.11
C ASP A 181 -8.76 -1.32 19.71
N ASP A 182 -9.07 -1.56 20.98
CA ASP A 182 -8.87 -2.84 21.65
C ASP A 182 -9.45 -3.93 20.74
N CYS A 183 -8.54 -4.78 20.26
CA CYS A 183 -8.71 -5.73 19.18
C CYS A 183 -10.14 -6.26 19.03
N LEU A 184 -10.79 -5.96 17.90
CA LEU A 184 -11.97 -6.72 17.49
C LEU A 184 -11.61 -8.22 17.56
N PRO A 185 -12.48 -9.05 18.17
CA PRO A 185 -12.25 -10.49 18.24
C PRO A 185 -11.94 -11.02 16.84
N HIS A 186 -10.90 -11.84 16.71
CA HIS A 186 -10.51 -12.47 15.44
C HIS A 186 -11.57 -13.44 14.89
N ASP A 187 -12.68 -13.58 15.61
CA ASP A 187 -13.70 -14.59 15.47
C ASP A 187 -14.32 -14.61 14.09
N TYR A 188 -14.63 -13.46 13.49
CA TYR A 188 -15.19 -13.38 12.13
C TYR A 188 -14.91 -12.01 11.50
N VAL A 189 -14.11 -12.01 10.44
CA VAL A 189 -13.83 -10.82 9.63
C VAL A 189 -14.56 -10.98 8.31
N ASP A 190 -15.82 -10.56 8.27
CA ASP A 190 -16.49 -10.38 6.98
C ASP A 190 -15.96 -9.11 6.32
N ARG A 191 -15.41 -9.26 5.11
CA ARG A 191 -14.88 -8.17 4.29
C ARG A 191 -15.93 -7.10 4.03
N HIS A 192 -17.21 -7.47 3.94
CA HIS A 192 -18.30 -6.50 3.84
C HIS A 192 -18.54 -5.78 5.16
N SER A 193 -18.55 -6.49 6.29
CA SER A 193 -18.66 -5.89 7.62
C SER A 193 -17.65 -4.76 7.84
N PHE A 194 -16.43 -4.82 7.29
CA PHE A 194 -15.46 -3.70 7.35
C PHE A 194 -15.81 -2.51 6.44
N ASN A 195 -16.41 -2.76 5.28
CA ASN A 195 -16.90 -1.70 4.40
C ASN A 195 -18.19 -1.05 4.96
N THR A 196 -18.98 -1.80 5.75
CA THR A 196 -20.23 -1.32 6.36
C THR A 196 -20.05 -0.74 7.76
N THR A 197 -19.03 -1.17 8.53
CA THR A 197 -18.68 -0.60 9.85
C THR A 197 -17.44 0.32 9.81
N SER A 198 -16.85 0.58 8.63
CA SER A 198 -16.28 1.91 8.44
C SER A 198 -17.39 2.90 8.72
N PRO A 199 -17.25 3.78 9.73
CA PRO A 199 -18.30 4.70 10.10
C PRO A 199 -18.62 5.54 8.86
N LEU A 200 -19.78 5.27 8.28
CA LEU A 200 -20.25 5.74 6.99
C LEU A 200 -19.43 5.19 5.82
N SER A 201 -20.10 4.43 4.94
CA SER A 201 -19.77 4.44 3.52
C SER A 201 -19.93 5.88 3.03
N TYR A 202 -18.92 6.72 3.29
CA TYR A 202 -18.85 8.06 2.76
C TYR A 202 -18.99 7.91 1.26
N SER A 203 -20.04 8.54 0.72
CA SER A 203 -20.15 8.77 -0.71
C SER A 203 -18.79 9.25 -1.19
N ASN A 204 -18.05 8.37 -1.89
CA ASN A 204 -16.77 8.69 -2.52
C ASN A 204 -17.06 9.69 -3.64
N SER A 205 -17.40 10.91 -3.24
CA SER A 205 -17.53 12.02 -4.15
C SER A 205 -16.12 12.32 -4.66
N PRO A 206 -15.94 12.68 -5.93
CA PRO A 206 -14.66 13.13 -6.44
C PRO A 206 -14.05 14.27 -5.61
N GLN A 207 -14.90 15.08 -4.96
CA GLN A 207 -14.49 16.18 -4.08
C GLN A 207 -13.76 15.71 -2.82
N THR A 208 -14.21 14.62 -2.20
CA THR A 208 -13.58 14.07 -0.98
C THR A 208 -12.20 13.47 -1.26
N GLU A 209 -11.97 12.90 -2.45
CA GLU A 209 -10.66 12.35 -2.80
C GLU A 209 -9.63 13.45 -3.08
N ALA A 210 -10.03 14.53 -3.78
CA ALA A 210 -9.15 15.69 -3.99
C ALA A 210 -8.78 16.38 -2.68
N GLN A 211 -9.73 16.56 -1.76
CA GLN A 211 -9.45 17.13 -0.42
C GLN A 211 -8.47 16.27 0.37
N LYS A 212 -8.68 14.95 0.37
CA LYS A 212 -7.77 13.98 0.99
C LYS A 212 -6.37 14.05 0.39
N GLU A 213 -6.25 14.09 -0.93
CA GLU A 213 -4.95 14.19 -1.61
C GLU A 213 -4.20 15.47 -1.19
N VAL A 214 -4.85 16.63 -1.27
CA VAL A 214 -4.24 17.92 -0.88
C VAL A 214 -3.85 17.92 0.60
N PHE A 215 -4.71 17.40 1.48
CA PHE A 215 -4.42 17.28 2.90
C PHE A 215 -3.18 16.42 3.17
N LEU A 216 -3.14 15.21 2.60
CA LEU A 216 -2.04 14.27 2.78
C LEU A 216 -0.75 14.81 2.17
N LYS A 217 -0.82 15.43 0.99
CA LYS A 217 0.29 16.10 0.33
C LYS A 217 0.87 17.23 1.18
N THR A 218 0.00 18.02 1.82
CA THR A 218 0.39 19.13 2.71
C THR A 218 1.05 18.64 3.98
N LEU A 219 0.43 17.67 4.67
CA LEU A 219 0.99 17.05 5.87
C LEU A 219 2.35 16.43 5.56
N ASN A 220 2.43 15.73 4.43
CA ASN A 220 3.66 15.11 3.98
C ASN A 220 4.74 16.18 3.73
N PHE A 221 4.45 17.17 2.91
CA PHE A 221 5.39 18.26 2.68
C PHE A 221 5.90 18.89 3.97
N PHE A 222 5.03 19.16 4.95
CA PHE A 222 5.43 19.67 6.26
C PHE A 222 6.37 18.72 7.01
N CYS A 223 6.07 17.42 7.08
CA CYS A 223 6.94 16.44 7.73
C CYS A 223 8.32 16.37 7.06
N ALA A 224 8.38 16.32 5.72
CA ALA A 224 9.64 16.34 4.97
C ALA A 224 10.47 17.59 5.31
N VAL A 225 9.82 18.76 5.30
CA VAL A 225 10.45 20.04 5.60
C VAL A 225 10.93 20.13 7.06
N LYS A 226 10.18 19.56 8.01
CA LYS A 226 10.53 19.55 9.44
C LYS A 226 11.68 18.60 9.75
N ASP A 227 11.66 17.40 9.18
CA ASP A 227 12.67 16.36 9.42
C ASP A 227 14.00 16.70 8.73
N LYS A 228 13.93 17.23 7.50
CA LYS A 228 15.11 17.61 6.69
C LYS A 228 15.53 19.05 6.89
N GLY A 229 14.79 19.78 7.72
CA GLY A 229 14.94 21.20 7.97
C GLY A 229 16.41 21.59 7.99
N TYR A 230 16.76 22.48 7.05
CA TYR A 230 18.00 23.25 7.01
C TYR A 230 19.24 22.65 6.31
N SER A 231 19.17 21.48 5.68
CA SER A 231 20.34 20.87 5.03
C SER A 231 20.35 20.91 3.50
N LEU A 232 19.62 21.82 2.86
CA LEU A 232 19.78 22.08 1.44
C LEU A 232 21.00 22.96 1.22
N SER A 233 22.20 22.35 1.26
CA SER A 233 23.34 22.97 0.62
C SER A 233 23.13 22.84 -0.88
N PHE A 234 22.79 23.94 -1.55
CA PHE A 234 23.09 24.05 -2.97
C PHE A 234 24.60 23.80 -3.09
N GLU A 235 24.98 22.66 -3.67
CA GLU A 235 26.33 22.49 -4.19
C GLU A 235 26.44 23.47 -5.35
N SER A 236 26.78 24.72 -5.04
CA SER A 236 27.32 25.64 -6.03
C SER A 236 28.59 24.96 -6.54
N ASN A 237 28.49 24.35 -7.73
CA ASN A 237 29.65 23.83 -8.44
C ASN A 237 30.67 24.97 -8.52
N PRO A 238 31.84 24.86 -7.89
CA PRO A 238 32.85 25.92 -7.93
C PRO A 238 33.45 26.11 -9.33
N ASP A 239 33.13 25.26 -10.29
CA ASP A 239 33.68 25.30 -11.65
C ASP A 239 32.88 26.14 -12.66
N ASP A 240 31.74 26.73 -12.29
CA ASP A 240 31.06 27.71 -13.16
C ASP A 240 31.44 29.16 -12.80
N SER A 241 32.72 29.37 -12.48
CA SER A 241 33.34 30.68 -12.33
C SER A 241 33.95 31.13 -13.65
N THR A 242 33.11 31.40 -14.65
CA THR A 242 33.49 32.23 -15.79
C THR A 242 32.96 33.66 -15.62
N ASN A 243 33.54 34.42 -14.69
CA ASN A 243 33.73 35.86 -14.91
C ASN A 243 34.74 36.50 -13.94
N GLU A 244 35.86 36.92 -14.54
CA GLU A 244 36.73 38.05 -14.19
C GLU A 244 36.86 38.48 -12.72
N LEU A 245 37.95 38.03 -12.08
CA LEU A 245 38.85 38.98 -11.43
C LEU A 245 40.29 38.44 -11.42
N LEU A 246 41.11 38.99 -12.31
CA LEU A 246 42.54 38.77 -12.41
C LEU A 246 43.26 39.22 -11.13
N MET A 247 43.97 38.30 -10.47
CA MET A 247 45.20 38.64 -9.74
C MET A 247 46.31 37.68 -10.12
N TYR A 248 47.24 38.22 -10.91
CA TYR A 248 48.59 37.70 -11.10
C TYR A 248 49.27 37.50 -9.74
N HIS A 249 49.83 36.33 -9.49
CA HIS A 249 51.21 36.22 -9.02
C HIS A 249 51.84 34.89 -9.46
N THR A 250 52.86 35.05 -10.28
CA THR A 250 53.82 34.08 -10.80
C THR A 250 54.75 33.59 -9.69
N SER A 251 54.95 32.27 -9.59
CA SER A 251 56.26 31.71 -9.26
C SER A 251 56.35 30.24 -9.67
N GLU A 252 57.31 29.99 -10.53
CA GLU A 252 57.77 28.71 -11.06
C GLU A 252 58.55 27.93 -9.99
N SER A 253 58.36 26.61 -9.94
CA SER A 253 59.41 25.61 -9.61
C SER A 253 58.77 24.22 -9.74
N ALA A 254 59.07 23.47 -10.80
CA ALA A 254 60.23 22.57 -10.95
C ALA A 254 59.88 21.13 -10.53
N ASP A 255 59.69 20.30 -11.56
CA ASP A 255 60.11 18.91 -11.74
C ASP A 255 60.10 17.96 -10.54
N SER A 256 59.25 16.94 -10.63
CA SER A 256 59.62 15.59 -10.18
C SER A 256 58.74 14.53 -10.85
N ASP A 257 59.29 13.90 -11.88
CA ASP A 257 58.81 12.64 -12.43
C ASP A 257 59.08 11.51 -11.43
N SER A 258 58.04 10.79 -11.02
CA SER A 258 58.19 9.50 -10.36
C SER A 258 57.02 8.60 -10.74
N ASP A 259 57.32 7.71 -11.69
CA ASP A 259 56.52 6.54 -12.02
C ASP A 259 56.41 5.62 -10.80
N SER A 260 55.19 5.33 -10.40
CA SER A 260 54.88 4.22 -9.48
C SER A 260 53.50 3.71 -9.82
N GLU A 261 53.45 2.59 -10.56
CA GLU A 261 52.23 1.80 -10.73
C GLU A 261 51.84 1.22 -9.38
N SER A 262 50.73 1.69 -8.84
CA SER A 262 50.07 1.12 -7.66
C SER A 262 48.65 0.73 -8.03
N GLU A 263 48.34 -0.53 -7.75
CA GLU A 263 47.07 -1.21 -7.96
C GLU A 263 45.83 -0.38 -7.61
N PHE A 264 44.81 -0.57 -8.45
CA PHE A 264 43.47 -0.01 -8.35
C PHE A 264 42.76 -0.43 -7.07
N ASP A 265 42.82 0.42 -6.05
CA ASP A 265 41.96 0.34 -4.87
C ASP A 265 40.70 1.22 -5.10
N VAL A 266 39.69 0.63 -5.75
CA VAL A 266 38.50 1.32 -6.26
C VAL A 266 37.45 1.65 -5.17
N ASP A 267 37.75 1.39 -3.89
CA ASP A 267 36.78 1.53 -2.79
C ASP A 267 37.02 2.75 -1.86
N ALA A 268 37.97 3.63 -2.19
CA ALA A 268 38.34 4.77 -1.33
C ALA A 268 37.53 6.07 -1.57
N LEU A 269 36.62 6.13 -2.54
CA LEU A 269 35.86 7.37 -2.86
C LEU A 269 34.54 7.55 -2.08
N SER A 270 34.12 6.59 -1.24
CA SER A 270 32.94 6.76 -0.38
C SER A 270 33.25 7.37 0.99
N SER A 271 34.48 7.87 1.21
CA SER A 271 34.81 8.71 2.36
C SER A 271 34.29 10.14 2.13
N ARG A 272 32.97 10.26 1.94
CA ARG A 272 32.23 11.50 2.14
C ARG A 272 32.45 11.90 3.59
N ARG A 273 33.49 12.70 3.83
CA ARG A 273 33.71 13.39 5.10
C ARG A 273 32.37 13.97 5.50
N LYS A 274 31.76 13.41 6.55
CA LYS A 274 30.55 13.92 7.20
C LYS A 274 30.88 15.33 7.68
N TRP A 275 30.80 16.31 6.80
CA TRP A 275 30.89 17.69 7.18
C TRP A 275 29.70 17.94 8.09
N LYS A 276 30.00 18.03 9.39
CA LYS A 276 29.08 18.53 10.41
C LYS A 276 28.85 20.02 10.14
N ARG A 277 28.22 20.35 9.02
CA ARG A 277 27.73 21.70 8.75
C ARG A 277 26.71 21.98 9.84
N LYS A 278 26.88 23.12 10.51
CA LYS A 278 25.91 23.58 11.50
C LYS A 278 24.61 23.83 10.74
N MET A 279 23.64 22.92 10.88
CA MET A 279 22.31 23.11 10.34
C MET A 279 21.73 24.40 10.91
N CYS A 280 21.10 25.20 10.06
CA CYS A 280 20.36 26.37 10.54
C CYS A 280 19.35 25.89 11.60
N LYS A 281 19.13 26.67 12.67
CA LYS A 281 18.12 26.35 13.69
C LYS A 281 16.88 27.24 13.55
N GLY A 282 16.79 27.97 12.44
CA GLY A 282 15.82 29.06 12.28
C GLY A 282 14.47 28.55 11.83
N ASN A 283 13.45 28.74 12.65
CA ASN A 283 12.08 28.37 12.30
C ASN A 283 11.69 28.82 10.89
N LEU A 284 10.96 27.97 10.18
CA LEU A 284 10.36 28.30 8.91
C LEU A 284 9.09 29.10 9.15
N VAL A 285 8.95 30.21 8.44
CA VAL A 285 7.84 31.14 8.55
C VAL A 285 7.19 31.25 7.18
N MET A 286 5.86 31.23 7.15
CA MET A 286 5.11 31.50 5.94
C MET A 286 4.94 33.01 5.77
N HIS A 287 5.22 33.50 4.58
CA HIS A 287 5.07 34.89 4.19
C HIS A 287 4.19 34.99 2.94
N ILE A 288 3.60 36.17 2.76
CA ILE A 288 2.84 36.52 1.57
C ILE A 288 3.64 37.57 0.81
N ASP A 289 3.88 37.32 -0.48
CA ASP A 289 4.61 38.28 -1.30
C ASP A 289 3.69 39.42 -1.79
N ARG A 290 4.27 40.36 -2.56
CA ARG A 290 3.53 41.49 -3.15
C ARG A 290 2.44 41.09 -4.15
N PHE A 291 2.45 39.85 -4.62
CA PHE A 291 1.45 39.28 -5.53
C PHE A 291 0.41 38.43 -4.79
N ASN A 292 0.39 38.51 -3.46
CA ASN A 292 -0.48 37.71 -2.60
C ASN A 292 -0.23 36.20 -2.72
N GLN A 293 0.99 35.79 -3.09
CA GLN A 293 1.39 34.39 -3.18
C GLN A 293 2.12 33.95 -1.90
N PRO A 294 1.73 32.81 -1.30
CA PRO A 294 2.40 32.29 -0.12
C PRO A 294 3.75 31.66 -0.48
N PHE A 295 4.74 31.92 0.36
CA PHE A 295 6.06 31.29 0.29
C PHE A 295 6.57 31.01 1.71
N ILE A 296 7.43 29.99 1.85
CA ILE A 296 8.04 29.63 3.13
C ILE A 296 9.50 30.08 3.12
N GLN A 297 9.94 30.70 4.20
CA GLN A 297 11.29 31.21 4.35
C GLN A 297 11.83 30.93 5.75
N CYS A 298 13.12 30.64 5.85
CA CYS A 298 13.82 30.60 7.14
C CYS A 298 13.77 31.99 7.82
N LYS A 299 13.38 32.04 9.10
CA LYS A 299 13.34 33.28 9.91
C LYS A 299 14.66 34.05 9.92
N TYR A 300 15.80 33.36 9.76
CA TYR A 300 17.13 33.98 9.73
C TYR A 300 17.60 34.36 8.32
N PHE A 301 16.73 34.30 7.31
CA PHE A 301 17.01 34.91 6.02
C PHE A 301 17.07 36.43 6.21
N SER A 302 18.26 36.94 6.50
CA SER A 302 18.54 38.36 6.61
C SER A 302 19.83 38.64 5.87
N MET A 303 19.70 39.27 4.70
CA MET A 303 20.74 40.05 4.01
C MET A 303 21.95 39.24 3.43
N PRO A 304 22.72 39.82 2.48
CA PRO A 304 23.44 39.11 1.41
C PRO A 304 24.53 38.11 1.81
N THR A 305 24.91 38.05 3.08
CA THR A 305 26.15 37.39 3.51
C THR A 305 25.95 35.95 4.00
N GLN A 306 24.72 35.42 4.00
CA GLN A 306 24.43 34.05 4.43
C GLN A 306 23.78 33.22 3.30
N HIS A 307 24.65 32.58 2.51
CA HIS A 307 24.32 31.90 1.25
C HIS A 307 23.57 30.55 1.36
N ALA A 308 22.88 30.22 2.45
CA ALA A 308 22.24 28.89 2.55
C ALA A 308 20.95 28.86 3.38
N HIS A 309 20.04 29.81 3.17
CA HIS A 309 18.73 29.80 3.81
C HIS A 309 17.64 29.31 2.87
N LEU A 310 16.78 28.43 3.37
CA LEU A 310 15.69 27.83 2.63
C LEU A 310 14.62 28.88 2.27
N VAL A 311 14.27 28.95 0.98
CA VAL A 311 13.11 29.68 0.46
C VAL A 311 12.35 28.74 -0.47
N LEU A 312 11.11 28.42 -0.11
CA LEU A 312 10.21 27.56 -0.90
C LEU A 312 9.08 28.40 -1.45
N ARG A 313 8.93 28.39 -2.78
CA ARG A 313 7.85 29.04 -3.53
C ARG A 313 6.93 27.97 -4.14
N ASN A 314 5.93 28.39 -4.88
CA ASN A 314 5.01 27.51 -5.62
C ASN A 314 4.20 26.58 -4.70
N LEU A 315 3.60 27.14 -3.66
CA LEU A 315 2.82 26.39 -2.68
C LEU A 315 1.34 26.18 -3.09
N GLN A 316 0.96 26.45 -4.34
CA GLN A 316 -0.43 26.42 -4.81
C GLN A 316 -1.12 25.05 -4.75
N GLU A 317 -0.36 23.97 -4.61
CA GLU A 317 -0.87 22.59 -4.57
C GLU A 317 -1.11 22.09 -3.14
N PHE A 318 -0.91 22.95 -2.13
CA PHE A 318 -1.06 22.62 -0.72
C PHE A 318 -2.23 23.37 -0.09
N ASP A 319 -2.74 22.82 1.00
CA ASP A 319 -3.67 23.50 1.89
C ASP A 319 -2.89 24.56 2.69
N ILE A 320 -2.87 25.78 2.15
CA ILE A 320 -2.12 26.91 2.72
C ILE A 320 -2.53 27.21 4.17
N PRO A 321 -3.82 27.31 4.53
CA PRO A 321 -4.24 27.46 5.91
C PRO A 321 -3.73 26.35 6.85
N TYR A 322 -3.83 25.08 6.45
CA TYR A 322 -3.35 23.98 7.28
C TYR A 322 -1.82 24.00 7.41
N LEU A 323 -1.10 24.24 6.32
CA LEU A 323 0.36 24.35 6.30
C LEU A 323 0.86 25.51 7.17
N GLN A 324 0.17 26.65 7.15
CA GLN A 324 0.46 27.77 8.02
C GLN A 324 0.25 27.40 9.49
N ALA A 325 -0.86 26.75 9.82
CA ALA A 325 -1.13 26.28 11.18
C ALA A 325 -0.04 25.31 11.69
N LEU A 326 0.43 24.41 10.82
CA LEU A 326 1.53 23.48 11.12
C LEU A 326 2.86 24.21 11.39
N LEU A 327 3.22 25.19 10.57
CA LEU A 327 4.46 25.98 10.73
C LEU A 327 4.44 26.88 11.97
N GLU A 328 3.28 27.44 12.31
CA GLU A 328 3.07 28.28 13.50
C GLU A 328 2.83 27.45 14.77
N ASN A 329 2.75 26.12 14.65
CA ASN A 329 2.39 25.21 15.73
C ASN A 329 1.06 25.58 16.40
N ASN A 330 0.09 26.07 15.62
CA ASN A 330 -1.25 26.43 16.08
C ASN A 330 -2.09 25.17 16.28
N GLN A 331 -1.98 24.58 17.48
CA GLN A 331 -2.61 23.32 17.85
C GLN A 331 -4.13 23.31 17.65
N GLN A 332 -4.80 24.44 17.91
CA GLN A 332 -6.25 24.53 17.75
C GLN A 332 -6.67 24.43 16.28
N CYS A 333 -5.98 25.15 15.39
CA CYS A 333 -6.24 25.06 13.95
C CYS A 333 -5.86 23.67 13.41
N ILE A 334 -4.69 23.15 13.79
CA ILE A 334 -4.26 21.79 13.39
C ILE A 334 -5.33 20.77 13.76
N PHE A 335 -5.81 20.80 15.01
CA PHE A 335 -6.84 19.89 15.48
C PHE A 335 -8.15 20.01 14.67
N GLN A 336 -8.56 21.22 14.31
CA GLN A 336 -9.76 21.42 13.47
C GLN A 336 -9.61 20.77 12.08
N PHE A 337 -8.46 20.97 11.42
CA PHE A 337 -8.19 20.33 10.12
C PHE A 337 -8.14 18.80 10.24
N GLU A 338 -7.47 18.29 11.26
CA GLU A 338 -7.33 16.85 11.49
C GLU A 338 -8.64 16.19 11.92
N GLU A 339 -9.51 16.88 12.64
CA GLU A 339 -10.86 16.42 12.98
C GLU A 339 -11.76 16.34 11.74
N ILE A 340 -11.68 17.33 10.84
CA ILE A 340 -12.38 17.29 9.56
C ILE A 340 -11.86 16.12 8.73
N ALA A 341 -10.54 15.95 8.64
CA ALA A 341 -9.93 14.82 7.95
C ALA A 341 -10.37 13.47 8.57
N ARG A 342 -10.38 13.38 9.91
CA ARG A 342 -10.85 12.22 10.66
C ARG A 342 -12.30 11.89 10.35
N ALA A 343 -13.16 12.91 10.32
CA ALA A 343 -14.57 12.74 9.96
C ALA A 343 -14.67 12.06 8.58
N HIS A 344 -13.85 12.45 7.61
CA HIS A 344 -13.82 11.85 6.28
C HIS A 344 -12.95 10.56 6.16
N GLY A 345 -12.49 9.99 7.27
CA GLY A 345 -11.77 8.72 7.29
C GLY A 345 -10.29 8.79 6.88
N TYR A 346 -9.67 9.96 6.87
CA TYR A 346 -8.24 10.11 6.57
C TYR A 346 -7.48 11.00 7.57
N GLY A 347 -6.16 11.06 7.43
CA GLY A 347 -5.29 11.89 8.27
C GLY A 347 -4.81 11.24 9.58
N PRO A 348 -4.12 12.00 10.44
CA PRO A 348 -3.46 11.48 11.63
C PRO A 348 -4.44 10.91 12.66
N LEU A 349 -5.55 11.62 12.89
CA LEU A 349 -6.58 11.26 13.87
C LEU A 349 -7.55 10.17 13.36
N ALA A 350 -7.55 9.85 12.07
CA ALA A 350 -8.32 8.73 11.55
C ALA A 350 -7.76 7.39 12.08
N PRO A 351 -8.64 6.49 12.54
CA PRO A 351 -8.25 5.15 12.98
C PRO A 351 -7.59 4.43 11.80
N CYS A 352 -6.45 3.80 12.04
CA CYS A 352 -5.80 3.05 10.98
C CYS A 352 -6.53 1.71 10.78
N THR A 353 -7.14 1.55 9.62
CA THR A 353 -7.80 0.30 9.19
C THR A 353 -6.85 -0.65 8.47
N PHE A 354 -5.57 -0.29 8.34
CA PHE A 354 -4.59 -1.11 7.64
C PHE A 354 -4.45 -2.48 8.30
N MET A 355 -4.70 -3.50 7.49
CA MET A 355 -4.55 -4.91 7.81
C MET A 355 -3.88 -5.57 6.62
N ALA A 356 -2.85 -6.37 6.86
CA ALA A 356 -2.15 -7.08 5.80
C ALA A 356 -1.84 -8.52 6.21
N SER A 357 -1.71 -9.38 5.21
CA SER A 357 -1.25 -10.74 5.44
C SER A 357 0.22 -10.74 5.91
N PRO A 358 0.62 -11.62 6.84
CA PRO A 358 2.01 -11.70 7.29
C PRO A 358 3.01 -12.01 6.17
N VAL A 359 2.59 -12.75 5.14
CA VAL A 359 3.41 -13.12 3.97
C VAL A 359 3.25 -12.12 2.83
N GLU A 360 2.33 -11.15 2.92
CA GLU A 360 2.31 -10.04 1.96
C GLU A 360 3.62 -9.25 2.11
N GLN A 361 4.54 -9.50 1.18
CA GLN A 361 5.66 -8.64 0.91
C GLN A 361 5.06 -7.40 0.22
N LYS A 362 4.86 -6.31 0.99
CA LYS A 362 4.19 -5.01 0.67
C LYS A 362 2.73 -4.95 1.13
N GLN A 363 2.13 -3.81 1.44
CA GLN A 363 2.58 -2.42 1.46
C GLN A 363 2.84 -1.99 2.91
N LEU A 364 3.75 -1.05 3.11
CA LEU A 364 3.78 -0.34 4.38
C LEU A 364 2.45 0.41 4.52
N CYS A 365 1.80 0.35 5.69
CA CYS A 365 0.65 1.21 6.00
C CYS A 365 0.95 2.62 5.49
N PHE A 366 0.00 3.31 4.86
CA PHE A 366 0.24 4.66 4.32
C PHE A 366 0.94 5.58 5.33
N LYS A 367 0.65 5.47 6.64
CA LYS A 367 1.36 6.23 7.68
C LYS A 367 2.86 5.85 7.75
N CYS A 368 3.19 4.56 7.70
CA CYS A 368 4.57 4.05 7.67
C CYS A 368 5.27 4.32 6.32
N PHE A 369 4.60 4.06 5.19
CA PHE A 369 5.15 4.30 3.86
C PHE A 369 5.37 5.78 3.63
N SER A 370 4.39 6.61 3.99
CA SER A 370 4.52 8.05 3.95
C SER A 370 5.69 8.47 4.83
N SER A 371 5.83 7.97 6.07
CA SER A 371 7.01 8.30 6.90
C SER A 371 8.37 7.92 6.26
N LEU A 372 8.40 6.90 5.41
CA LEU A 372 9.57 6.48 4.62
C LEU A 372 9.78 7.37 3.38
N LEU A 373 8.72 7.66 2.62
CA LEU A 373 8.74 8.56 1.47
C LEU A 373 9.05 10.02 1.86
N LEU A 374 8.58 10.44 3.03
CA LEU A 374 8.86 11.73 3.63
C LEU A 374 10.34 11.96 3.87
N ARG A 375 11.10 10.87 4.07
CA ARG A 375 12.55 10.90 4.22
C ARG A 375 13.30 10.93 2.88
N LEU A 376 12.63 10.68 1.76
CA LEU A 376 13.17 10.78 0.39
C LEU A 376 13.17 12.21 -0.19
N GLU A 377 12.79 13.23 0.60
CA GLU A 377 12.94 14.66 0.27
C GLU A 377 12.09 15.15 -0.92
N TRP A 378 12.62 16.12 -1.69
CA TRP A 378 12.10 16.66 -2.97
C TRP A 378 12.28 15.69 -4.13
N LYS A 379 13.12 14.67 -3.96
CA LYS A 379 13.44 13.70 -5.01
C LYS A 379 12.22 12.88 -5.40
N LEU A 380 11.14 12.87 -4.63
CA LEU A 380 9.92 12.13 -4.98
C LEU A 380 9.34 12.56 -6.34
N ALA A 381 9.50 13.83 -6.73
CA ALA A 381 9.06 14.34 -8.02
C ALA A 381 9.84 13.74 -9.21
N ASP A 382 11.10 13.34 -8.97
CA ASP A 382 12.01 12.74 -9.95
C ASP A 382 12.44 11.30 -9.56
N ALA A 383 11.76 10.71 -8.56
CA ALA A 383 12.17 9.44 -7.95
C ALA A 383 11.75 8.31 -8.88
N THR A 384 12.64 8.00 -9.82
CA THR A 384 12.55 6.73 -10.52
C THR A 384 12.90 5.60 -9.53
N PRO A 385 12.41 4.38 -9.76
CA PRO A 385 12.79 3.22 -8.95
C PRO A 385 14.30 3.11 -8.73
N HIS A 386 15.10 3.46 -9.74
CA HIS A 386 16.56 3.52 -9.66
C HIS A 386 17.10 4.46 -8.56
N TRP A 387 16.57 5.69 -8.46
CA TRP A 387 16.99 6.64 -7.43
C TRP A 387 16.60 6.19 -6.02
N LEU A 388 15.53 5.42 -5.89
CA LEU A 388 15.11 4.81 -4.62
C LEU A 388 16.08 3.71 -4.17
N VAL A 389 16.59 2.86 -5.09
CA VAL A 389 17.59 1.82 -4.78
C VAL A 389 18.89 2.44 -4.27
N LEU A 390 19.32 3.52 -4.91
CA LEU A 390 20.62 4.15 -4.64
C LEU A 390 20.62 5.03 -3.38
N ASP A 391 19.46 5.36 -2.82
CA ASP A 391 19.37 6.11 -1.58
C ASP A 391 19.58 5.16 -0.38
N SER A 392 20.82 5.14 0.12
CA SER A 392 21.22 4.25 1.22
C SER A 392 20.46 4.51 2.52
N GLY A 393 19.98 5.74 2.75
CA GLY A 393 19.14 6.09 3.90
C GLY A 393 17.75 5.45 3.78
N PHE A 394 17.11 5.60 2.62
CA PHE A 394 15.85 4.94 2.34
C PHE A 394 15.96 3.42 2.42
N MET A 395 16.96 2.81 1.76
CA MET A 395 17.13 1.36 1.77
C MET A 395 17.44 0.81 3.17
N GLN A 396 18.24 1.51 3.98
CA GLN A 396 18.54 1.08 5.35
C GLN A 396 17.29 1.14 6.26
N GLU A 397 16.48 2.18 6.12
CA GLU A 397 15.24 2.34 6.87
C GLU A 397 14.18 1.34 6.41
N LEU A 398 14.03 1.17 5.10
CA LEU A 398 13.15 0.19 4.49
C LEU A 398 13.49 -1.22 4.97
N ARG A 399 14.79 -1.57 5.00
CA ARG A 399 15.28 -2.81 5.61
C ARG A 399 14.88 -2.92 7.09
N CYS A 400 15.04 -1.85 7.86
CA CYS A 400 14.66 -1.83 9.28
C CYS A 400 13.15 -2.06 9.48
N VAL A 401 12.30 -1.36 8.72
CA VAL A 401 10.84 -1.47 8.85
C VAL A 401 10.31 -2.82 8.33
N LEU A 402 10.95 -3.40 7.32
CA LEU A 402 10.61 -4.72 6.81
C LEU A 402 11.20 -5.86 7.66
N GLY A 403 12.00 -5.55 8.69
CA GLY A 403 12.66 -6.55 9.52
C GLY A 403 13.77 -7.31 8.80
N TRP A 404 14.31 -6.75 7.72
CA TRP A 404 15.47 -7.28 7.01
C TRP A 404 16.73 -7.03 7.85
N SER A 405 17.06 -8.04 8.66
CA SER A 405 18.29 -8.05 9.45
C SER A 405 19.51 -8.09 8.53
N PRO A 406 20.58 -7.31 8.80
CA PRO A 406 21.85 -7.41 8.08
C PRO A 406 22.56 -8.77 8.27
N THR A 407 22.02 -9.67 9.10
CA THR A 407 22.55 -11.03 9.29
C THR A 407 21.98 -12.06 8.33
N ILE A 408 21.03 -11.68 7.46
CA ILE A 408 20.50 -12.56 6.42
C ILE A 408 21.28 -12.23 5.14
N ASP A 409 21.92 -13.23 4.51
CA ASP A 409 22.71 -13.11 3.26
C ASP A 409 21.87 -12.72 2.03
N PHE A 410 20.69 -12.14 2.24
CA PHE A 410 19.77 -11.73 1.20
C PHE A 410 19.81 -10.21 1.13
N ASP A 411 20.39 -9.67 0.05
CA ASP A 411 20.29 -8.25 -0.29
C ASP A 411 18.99 -8.06 -1.09
N PRO A 412 17.94 -7.53 -0.47
CA PRO A 412 16.63 -7.50 -1.09
C PRO A 412 16.56 -6.43 -2.18
N HIS A 413 16.05 -6.82 -3.34
CA HIS A 413 15.87 -5.95 -4.49
C HIS A 413 14.54 -5.19 -4.39
N LEU A 414 14.42 -4.01 -5.01
CA LEU A 414 13.13 -3.28 -5.03
C LEU A 414 12.02 -4.05 -5.79
N GLU A 415 12.37 -5.03 -6.61
CA GLU A 415 11.40 -5.96 -7.21
C GLU A 415 10.74 -6.89 -6.19
N ASP A 416 11.39 -7.11 -5.03
CA ASP A 416 10.80 -7.80 -3.87
C ASP A 416 9.78 -6.90 -3.17
N LEU A 417 9.95 -5.58 -3.32
CA LEU A 417 8.84 -4.64 -3.29
C LEU A 417 8.12 -4.76 -4.64
N HIS A 418 7.73 -3.75 -5.39
CA HIS A 418 6.78 -3.99 -6.48
C HIS A 418 7.48 -4.46 -7.77
N PRO A 419 6.92 -5.40 -8.58
CA PRO A 419 7.56 -5.83 -9.84
C PRO A 419 7.89 -4.66 -10.78
N SER A 420 7.09 -3.58 -10.76
CA SER A 420 7.38 -2.36 -11.54
C SER A 420 8.61 -1.57 -11.06
N LEU A 421 9.13 -1.86 -9.86
CA LEU A 421 10.36 -1.26 -9.34
C LEU A 421 11.62 -2.07 -9.71
N GLY A 422 11.45 -3.29 -10.22
CA GLY A 422 12.52 -4.13 -10.75
C GLY A 422 12.91 -3.83 -12.19
N ASN A 423 12.13 -3.01 -12.89
CA ASN A 423 12.41 -2.66 -14.28
C ASN A 423 13.57 -1.66 -14.35
N LEU A 424 14.78 -2.20 -14.57
CA LEU A 424 16.01 -1.46 -14.80
C LEU A 424 16.25 -1.16 -16.30
N ASP A 425 15.28 -1.37 -17.20
CA ASP A 425 15.48 -1.15 -18.65
C ASP A 425 15.74 0.32 -19.01
N HIS A 426 15.50 1.25 -18.08
CA HIS A 426 15.88 2.66 -18.18
C HIS A 426 17.29 2.98 -17.64
N VAL A 427 18.11 1.95 -17.34
CA VAL A 427 19.39 2.04 -16.62
C VAL A 427 20.60 1.80 -17.55
N ARG A 428 20.55 2.33 -18.78
CA ARG A 428 21.74 2.44 -19.64
C ARG A 428 21.97 3.84 -20.15
#